data_AF-A0A2G5V848-F1
#
_entry.id   AF-A0A2G5V848-F1
#
_cell.length_a   1.000
_cell.length_b   1.000
_cell.length_c   1.000
_cell.angle_alpha   90.00
_cell.angle_beta   90.00
_cell.angle_gamma   90.00
#
_symmetry.space_group_name_H-M   'P 1'
#
loop_
_entity.id
_entity.type
_entity.pdbx_description
1 polymer ?
#
loop_
_entity_poly.entity_id
_entity_poly.type
_entity_poly.pdbx_seq_one_letter_code
_entity_poly.pdbx_strand_id
1 'polypeptide(L)' 'MYDAKLEIQKCEEFLMESSEKTLKEYLKLAHRYKLRNLKNKCLSKITTASDIRSVLSHDTNEMDPSVVGALLQKSLTLIP' A
#
# COMPACT_ATOMS: atom_id res chain seq x y z
N MET A 1 24.52 -15.57 10.25
CA MET A 1 23.63 -14.39 10.24
C MET A 1 22.48 -14.72 9.31
N TYR A 2 21.24 -14.69 9.80
CA TYR A 2 20.08 -14.79 8.92
C TYR A 2 20.03 -13.53 8.07
N ASP A 3 20.03 -13.69 6.75
CA ASP A 3 19.86 -12.57 5.80
C ASP A 3 18.38 -12.15 5.80
N ALA A 4 17.96 -11.51 6.90
CA ALA A 4 16.58 -11.06 7.12
C ALA A 4 16.04 -10.19 5.96
N LYS A 5 16.95 -9.55 5.20
CA LYS A 5 16.61 -8.78 4.00
C LYS A 5 16.07 -9.67 2.86
N LEU A 6 16.67 -10.84 2.65
CA LEU A 6 16.25 -11.78 1.59
C LEU A 6 14.88 -12.40 1.93
N GLU A 7 14.65 -12.69 3.21
CA GLU A 7 13.38 -13.23 3.69
C GLU A 7 12.25 -12.20 3.57
N ILE A 8 12.49 -10.94 3.96
CA ILE A 8 11.53 -9.85 3.79
C ILE A 8 11.16 -9.68 2.31
N GLN A 9 12.13 -9.75 1.40
CA GLN A 9 11.87 -9.59 -0.03
C GLN A 9 10.98 -10.72 -0.57
N LYS A 10 11.24 -11.98 -0.20
CA LYS A 10 10.39 -13.12 -0.55
C LYS A 10 8.98 -12.97 0.01
N CYS A 11 8.83 -12.44 1.24
CA CYS A 11 7.53 -12.16 1.81
C CYS A 11 6.79 -11.05 1.03
N GLU A 12 7.48 -10.00 0.59
CA GLU A 12 6.89 -8.94 -0.25
C GLU A 12 6.42 -9.51 -1.60
N GLU A 13 7.22 -10.36 -2.25
CA GLU A 13 6.88 -11.04 -3.51
C GLU A 13 5.67 -11.97 -3.32
N PHE A 14 5.69 -12.84 -2.31
CA PHE A 14 4.58 -13.72 -1.98
C PHE A 14 3.29 -12.94 -1.71
N LEU A 15 3.38 -11.89 -0.89
CA LEU A 15 2.26 -11.01 -0.61
C LEU A 15 1.69 -10.47 -1.91
N MET A 16 2.50 -10.00 -2.86
CA MET A 16 1.97 -9.41 -4.09
C MET A 16 1.45 -10.41 -5.13
N GLU A 17 1.99 -11.63 -5.18
CA GLU A 17 1.68 -12.61 -6.23
C GLU A 17 0.56 -13.57 -5.86
N SER A 18 0.43 -13.94 -4.58
CA SER A 18 -0.40 -15.06 -4.16
C SER A 18 -1.46 -14.72 -3.12
N SER A 19 -1.31 -13.57 -2.44
CA SER A 19 -2.30 -13.16 -1.46
C SER A 19 -3.48 -12.53 -2.21
N GLU A 20 -4.67 -13.12 -2.14
CA GLU A 20 -5.90 -12.48 -2.63
C GLU A 20 -6.34 -11.35 -1.69
N LYS A 21 -5.46 -10.36 -1.48
CA LYS A 21 -5.66 -9.22 -0.59
C LYS A 21 -5.98 -7.96 -1.35
N THR A 22 -6.76 -7.10 -0.70
CA THR A 22 -7.08 -5.77 -1.22
C THR A 22 -5.89 -4.82 -1.08
N LEU A 23 -5.83 -3.77 -1.91
CA LEU A 23 -4.81 -2.71 -1.81
C LEU A 23 -4.73 -2.09 -0.41
N LYS A 24 -5.88 -1.98 0.28
CA LYS A 24 -5.97 -1.51 1.65
C LYS A 24 -5.20 -2.41 2.62
N GLU A 25 -5.39 -3.72 2.54
CA GLU A 25 -4.71 -4.67 3.42
C GLU A 25 -3.20 -4.66 3.19
N TYR A 26 -2.75 -4.55 1.93
CA TYR A 26 -1.32 -4.41 1.64
C TYR A 26 -0.73 -3.15 2.24
N LEU A 27 -1.42 -2.01 2.16
CA LEU A 27 -0.95 -0.76 2.76
C LEU A 27 -0.89 -0.85 4.29
N LYS A 28 -1.85 -1.53 4.93
CA LYS A 28 -1.81 -1.81 6.38
C LYS A 28 -0.62 -2.70 6.76
N LEU A 29 -0.39 -3.79 6.01
CA LEU A 29 0.77 -4.67 6.23
C LEU A 29 2.08 -3.93 6.01
N ALA A 30 2.15 -3.10 4.96
CA ALA A 30 3.33 -2.32 4.66
C ALA A 30 3.66 -1.32 5.77
N HIS A 31 2.64 -0.72 6.40
CA HIS A 31 2.83 0.12 7.57
C HIS A 31 3.29 -0.70 8.78
N ARG A 32 2.56 -1.77 9.13
CA ARG A 32 2.81 -2.60 10.32
C ARG A 32 4.20 -3.22 10.33
N TYR A 33 4.67 -3.69 9.17
CA TYR A 33 5.96 -4.37 9.02
C TYR A 33 7.04 -3.49 8.37
N LYS A 34 6.77 -2.19 8.17
CA LYS A 34 7.70 -1.22 7.55
C LYS A 34 8.22 -1.65 6.16
N LEU A 35 7.37 -2.32 5.38
CA LEU A 35 7.68 -2.85 4.04
C LEU A 35 7.59 -1.72 2.99
N ARG A 36 8.68 -0.97 2.84
CA ARG A 36 8.72 0.22 1.97
C ARG A 36 8.47 -0.11 0.49
N ASN A 37 8.95 -1.25 -0.01
CA ASN A 37 8.73 -1.59 -1.42
C ASN A 37 7.27 -1.97 -1.66
N LEU A 38 6.67 -2.75 -0.75
CA LEU A 38 5.25 -3.07 -0.81
C LEU A 38 4.40 -1.80 -0.82
N LYS A 39 4.70 -0.84 0.08
CA LYS A 39 4.01 0.47 0.11
C LYS A 39 4.06 1.18 -1.24
N ASN A 40 5.26 1.30 -1.82
CA ASN A 40 5.46 2.03 -3.07
C ASN A 40 4.75 1.35 -4.25
N LYS A 41 4.82 0.01 -4.33
CA LYS A 41 4.13 -0.77 -5.36
C LYS A 41 2.60 -0.68 -5.23
N CYS A 42 2.07 -0.66 -4.00
CA CYS A 42 0.64 -0.43 -3.80
C CYS A 42 0.22 0.98 -4.26
N LEU A 43 0.98 2.01 -3.90
CA LEU A 43 0.70 3.39 -4.32
C LEU A 43 0.80 3.57 -5.84
N SER A 44 1.71 2.85 -6.52
CA SER A 44 1.82 2.91 -7.99
C SER A 44 0.65 2.25 -8.70
N LYS A 45 0.03 1.23 -8.11
CA LYS A 45 -1.19 0.58 -8.64
C LYS A 45 -2.45 1.46 -8.49
N ILE A 46 -2.42 2.47 -7.63
CA ILE A 46 -3.53 3.40 -7.44
C ILE A 46 -3.42 4.51 -8.48
N THR A 47 -4.25 4.41 -9.53
CA THR A 47 -4.23 5.31 -10.67
C THR A 47 -5.57 6.01 -10.90
N THR A 48 -6.67 5.51 -10.35
CA THR A 48 -8.01 6.07 -10.57
C THR A 48 -8.64 6.59 -9.28
N ALA A 49 -9.63 7.48 -9.42
CA ALA A 49 -10.43 7.93 -8.28
C ALA A 49 -11.22 6.77 -7.62
N SER A 50 -11.57 5.74 -8.39
CA SER A 50 -12.21 4.53 -7.88
C SER A 50 -11.28 3.74 -6.94
N ASP A 51 -10.00 3.60 -7.31
CA ASP A 51 -8.98 2.94 -6.48
C ASP A 51 -8.80 3.68 -5.16
N ILE A 52 -8.70 5.01 -5.22
CA ILE A 52 -8.58 5.87 -4.05
C ILE A 52 -9.80 5.70 -3.13
N ARG A 53 -11.02 5.73 -3.69
CA ARG A 53 -12.25 5.52 -2.92
C ARG A 53 -12.32 4.12 -2.32
N SER A 54 -11.87 3.09 -3.01
CA SER A 54 -11.81 1.71 -2.50
C SER A 54 -10.90 1.62 -1.27
N VAL A 55 -9.72 2.23 -1.35
CA VAL A 55 -8.72 2.24 -0.25
C VAL A 55 -9.20 3.07 0.95
N LEU A 56 -9.86 4.21 0.70
CA LEU A 56 -10.38 5.13 1.72
C LEU A 56 -11.80 4.82 2.19
N SER A 57 -12.45 3.77 1.68
CA SER A 57 -13.88 3.48 1.92
C SER A 57 -14.26 3.26 3.40
N HIS A 58 -13.29 3.18 4.31
CA HIS A 58 -13.45 2.90 5.73
C HIS A 58 -12.41 3.69 6.54
N ASP A 59 -12.55 3.67 7.87
CA ASP A 59 -11.73 4.39 8.85
C ASP A 59 -10.24 4.52 8.46
N THR A 60 -9.83 5.77 8.22
CA THR A 60 -8.47 6.16 7.81
C THR A 60 -7.52 6.30 9.00
N ASN A 61 -8.01 6.24 10.24
CA ASN A 61 -7.19 6.39 11.45
C ASN A 61 -6.17 5.26 11.62
N GLU A 62 -6.45 4.07 11.07
CA GLU A 62 -5.52 2.93 11.07
C GLU A 62 -4.51 2.95 9.91
N MET A 63 -4.63 3.92 9.00
CA MET A 63 -3.77 4.01 7.82
C MET A 63 -2.56 4.89 8.11
N ASP A 64 -1.42 4.52 7.53
CA ASP A 64 -0.19 5.32 7.60
C ASP A 64 -0.47 6.76 7.10
N PRO A 65 -0.19 7.81 7.89
CA PRO A 65 -0.41 9.19 7.46
C PRO A 65 0.31 9.56 6.16
N SER A 66 1.47 8.96 5.88
CA SER A 66 2.19 9.15 4.62
C SER A 66 1.45 8.55 3.42
N VAL A 67 0.71 7.45 3.62
CA VAL A 67 -0.16 6.86 2.60
C VAL A 67 -1.34 7.77 2.33
N VAL A 68 -1.99 8.28 3.38
CA VAL A 68 -3.11 9.23 3.23
C VAL A 68 -2.67 10.50 2.48
N GLY A 69 -1.50 11.06 2.83
CA GLY A 69 -0.92 12.20 2.13
C GLY A 69 -0.63 11.92 0.65
N ALA A 70 -0.06 10.75 0.33
CA ALA A 70 0.19 10.35 -1.06
C ALA A 70 -1.10 10.14 -1.87
N LEU A 71 -2.14 9.57 -1.25
CA LEU A 71 -3.46 9.40 -1.88
C LEU A 71 -4.13 10.75 -2.14
N LEU A 72 -4.01 11.69 -1.20
CA LEU A 72 -4.53 13.05 -1.37
C LEU A 72 -3.85 13.75 -2.55
N GLN A 73 -2.51 13.72 -2.63
CA GLN A 73 -1.78 14.29 -3.76
C GLN A 73 -2.22 13.68 -5.09
N LYS A 74 -2.36 12.35 -5.17
CA LYS A 74 -2.90 11.66 -6.35
C LYS A 74 -4.31 12.10 -6.69
N SER A 75 -5.18 12.27 -5.69
CA SER A 75 -6.56 12.71 -5.93
C SER A 75 -6.60 14.10 -6.56
N LEU A 76 -5.72 15.02 -6.15
CA LEU A 76 -5.61 16.36 -6.73
C LEU A 76 -5.17 16.33 -8.19
N THR A 77 -4.33 15.36 -8.59
CA THR A 77 -3.91 15.20 -10.00
C THR A 77 -4.97 14.58 -10.89
N LEU A 78 -6.01 13.96 -10.29
CA LEU A 78 -7.10 13.30 -11.01
C LEU A 78 -8.35 14.18 -11.15
N ILE A 79 -8.36 15.33 -10.49
CA ILE A 79 -9.40 16.35 -10.65
C ILE A 79 -8.99 17.23 -11.85
N PRO A 80 -9.86 17.43 -12.86
CA PRO A 80 -9.58 18.26 -14.02
C PRO A 80 -9.40 19.75 -13.67
#